data_AF-T1CJC8-F1
#
_entry.id   AF-T1CJC8-F1
#
_cell.length_a   1.000
_cell.length_b   1.000
_cell.length_c   1.000
_cell.angle_alpha   90.00
_cell.angle_beta   90.00
_cell.angle_gamma   90.00
#
_symmetry.space_group_name_H-M   'P 1'
#
loop_
_entity.id
_entity.type
_entity.pdbx_description
1 polymer ?
#
loop_
_entity_poly.entity_id
_entity_poly.type
_entity_poly.pdbx_seq_one_letter_code
_entity_poly.pdbx_strand_id
1 'polypeptide(L)'
;MLREASAAERYAARGKASFFDIRYPEIRDAAELRILHFAETATKLGRAFRNANPLVPWVELNRLRNDLVHEYPEVKAERVWRFVSDDLPGLVVKLRRVRYPVEPK
;
A
#
# COMPACT_ATOMS: atom_id res chain seq x y z
N MET A 1 -2.08 9.01 -1.26
CA MET A 1 -1.86 7.92 -0.28
C MET A 1 -3.16 7.24 0.15
N LEU A 2 -4.02 7.84 0.99
CA LEU A 2 -5.23 7.18 1.49
C LEU A 2 -6.19 6.69 0.39
N ARG A 3 -6.38 7.50 -0.67
CA ARG A 3 -7.18 7.11 -1.86
C ARG A 3 -6.70 5.81 -2.50
N GLU A 4 -5.39 5.65 -2.65
CA GLU A 4 -4.80 4.48 -3.30
C GLU A 4 -4.95 3.24 -2.41
N ALA A 5 -4.71 3.39 -1.10
CA ALA A 5 -4.93 2.33 -0.13
C ALA A 5 -6.39 1.83 -0.13
N SER A 6 -7.37 2.73 -0.04
CA SER A 6 -8.79 2.34 -0.09
C SER A 6 -9.26 1.84 -1.45
N ALA A 7 -8.55 2.14 -2.54
CA ALA A 7 -8.81 1.50 -3.83
C ALA A 7 -8.32 0.06 -3.83
N ALA A 8 -7.11 -0.20 -3.34
CA ALA A 8 -6.56 -1.55 -3.23
C ALA A 8 -7.40 -2.46 -2.33
N GLU A 9 -7.90 -1.96 -1.19
CA GLU A 9 -8.82 -2.71 -0.32
C GLU A 9 -10.07 -3.18 -1.07
N ARG A 10 -10.65 -2.34 -1.93
CA ARG A 10 -11.84 -2.69 -2.72
C ARG A 10 -11.58 -3.80 -3.74
N TYR A 11 -10.40 -3.85 -4.32
CA TYR A 11 -10.02 -4.94 -5.22
C TYR A 11 -9.78 -6.24 -4.45
N ALA A 12 -9.09 -6.16 -3.31
CA ALA A 12 -8.86 -7.30 -2.43
C ALA A 12 -10.17 -7.88 -1.88
N ALA A 13 -11.17 -7.03 -1.60
CA ALA A 13 -12.49 -7.42 -1.13
C ALA A 13 -13.28 -8.30 -2.12
N ARG A 14 -12.86 -8.36 -3.40
CA ARG A 14 -13.42 -9.33 -4.38
C ARG A 14 -13.00 -10.78 -4.09
N GLY A 15 -12.05 -10.98 -3.17
CA GLY A 15 -11.64 -12.29 -2.67
C GLY A 15 -10.41 -12.86 -3.37
N LYS A 16 -9.76 -13.82 -2.68
CA LYS A 16 -8.50 -14.43 -3.13
C LYS A 16 -8.64 -15.10 -4.50
N ALA A 17 -9.74 -15.83 -4.71
CA ALA A 17 -9.98 -16.53 -5.97
C ALA A 17 -9.99 -15.58 -7.17
N SER A 18 -10.70 -14.45 -7.07
CA SER A 18 -10.74 -13.44 -8.14
C SER A 18 -9.41 -12.70 -8.31
N PHE A 19 -8.64 -12.51 -7.23
CA PHE A 19 -7.32 -11.88 -7.30
C PHE A 19 -6.30 -12.74 -8.07
N PHE A 20 -6.37 -14.06 -7.95
CA PHE A 20 -5.45 -14.99 -8.63
C PHE A 20 -6.02 -15.59 -9.92
N ASP A 21 -7.19 -15.14 -10.37
CA ASP A 21 -7.80 -15.64 -11.61
C ASP A 21 -7.08 -15.06 -12.84
N ILE A 22 -6.25 -15.88 -13.48
CA ILE A 22 -5.48 -15.49 -14.66
C ILE A 22 -6.34 -15.12 -15.87
N ARG A 23 -7.63 -15.48 -15.88
CA ARG A 23 -8.57 -15.13 -16.96
C ARG A 23 -9.03 -13.68 -16.84
N TYR A 24 -8.94 -13.11 -15.64
CA TYR A 24 -9.40 -11.77 -15.28
C TYR A 24 -8.32 -11.02 -14.46
N PRO A 25 -7.14 -10.77 -15.07
CA PRO A 25 -5.99 -10.22 -14.37
C PRO A 25 -6.20 -8.77 -13.90
N GLU A 26 -7.23 -8.08 -14.39
CA GLU A 26 -7.47 -6.66 -14.11
C GLU A 26 -7.67 -6.36 -12.62
N ILE A 27 -8.20 -7.30 -11.84
CA ILE A 27 -8.36 -7.13 -10.38
C ILE A 27 -6.98 -7.07 -9.72
N ARG A 28 -6.11 -8.00 -10.10
CA ARG A 28 -4.74 -8.09 -9.61
C ARG A 28 -3.94 -6.88 -10.05
N ASP A 29 -3.91 -6.61 -11.35
CA ASP A 29 -3.12 -5.52 -11.93
C ASP A 29 -3.52 -4.17 -11.34
N ALA A 30 -4.82 -3.94 -11.17
CA ALA A 30 -5.30 -2.74 -10.50
C ALA A 30 -4.83 -2.67 -9.04
N ALA A 31 -4.95 -3.75 -8.27
CA ALA A 31 -4.48 -3.78 -6.89
C ALA A 31 -2.96 -3.52 -6.79
N GLU A 32 -2.15 -4.19 -7.60
CA GLU A 32 -0.69 -4.00 -7.64
C GLU A 32 -0.32 -2.55 -7.94
N LEU A 33 -0.95 -1.94 -8.95
CA LEU A 33 -0.73 -0.55 -9.32
C LEU A 33 -1.10 0.42 -8.19
N ARG A 34 -2.23 0.18 -7.52
CA ARG A 34 -2.66 1.01 -6.37
C ARG A 34 -1.66 0.91 -5.22
N ILE A 35 -1.12 -0.27 -4.94
CA ILE A 35 -0.13 -0.44 -3.87
C ILE A 35 1.22 0.19 -4.24
N LEU A 36 1.63 0.09 -5.50
CA LEU A 36 2.83 0.77 -5.98
C LEU A 36 2.71 2.29 -5.81
N HIS A 37 1.62 2.90 -6.27
CA HIS A 37 1.38 4.34 -6.11
C HIS A 37 1.27 4.76 -4.63
N PHE A 38 0.64 3.92 -3.82
CA PHE A 38 0.53 4.12 -2.38
C PHE A 38 1.92 4.19 -1.72
N ALA A 39 2.77 3.20 -1.98
CA ALA A 39 4.11 3.11 -1.42
C ALA A 39 5.04 4.20 -1.97
N GLU A 40 4.94 4.51 -3.26
CA GLU A 40 5.66 5.62 -3.91
C GLU A 40 5.26 6.98 -3.34
N THR A 41 3.99 7.18 -2.97
CA THR A 41 3.58 8.42 -2.29
C THR A 41 4.19 8.49 -0.89
N ALA A 42 4.31 7.37 -0.19
CA ALA A 42 4.87 7.33 1.15
C ALA A 42 6.36 7.73 1.18
N THR A 43 7.13 7.33 0.15
CA THR A 43 8.57 7.64 0.04
C THR A 43 8.82 9.15 -0.08
N LYS A 44 7.89 9.87 -0.72
CA LYS A 44 7.95 11.33 -0.99
C LYS A 44 7.61 12.19 0.23
N LEU A 45 7.04 11.62 1.29
CA LEU A 45 6.70 12.39 2.48
C LEU A 45 7.96 12.86 3.22
N GLY A 46 7.99 14.11 3.68
CA GLY A 46 9.15 14.67 4.37
C GLY A 46 9.45 13.99 5.72
N ARG A 47 10.69 14.13 6.21
CA ARG A 47 11.12 13.59 7.52
C ARG A 47 10.26 14.13 8.67
N ALA A 48 9.91 15.42 8.66
CA ALA A 48 9.06 16.03 9.67
C ALA A 48 7.68 15.35 9.74
N PHE A 49 7.06 15.08 8.59
CA PHE A 49 5.77 14.39 8.51
C PHE A 49 5.87 12.95 9.03
N ARG A 50 6.90 12.21 8.63
CA ARG A 50 7.12 10.84 9.11
C ARG A 50 7.35 10.77 10.62
N ASN A 51 8.16 11.70 11.16
CA ASN A 51 8.44 11.78 12.60
C ASN A 51 7.20 12.14 13.42
N ALA A 52 6.31 12.98 12.88
CA ALA A 52 5.03 13.31 13.51
C ALA A 52 4.02 12.14 13.51
N ASN A 53 4.29 11.08 12.74
CA ASN A 53 3.40 9.95 12.50
C ASN A 53 4.13 8.59 12.64
N PRO A 54 4.72 8.27 13.81
CA PRO A 54 5.57 7.09 13.97
C PRO A 54 4.82 5.76 13.94
N LEU A 55 3.48 5.78 14.11
CA LEU A 55 2.65 4.57 14.05
C LEU A 55 2.51 4.00 12.62
N VAL A 56 2.82 4.81 11.62
CA VAL A 56 2.84 4.39 10.23
C VAL A 56 4.21 3.73 9.94
N PRO A 57 4.24 2.50 9.42
CA PRO A 57 5.47 1.72 9.23
C PRO A 57 6.23 2.19 7.97
N TRP A 58 6.83 3.38 8.03
CA TRP A 58 7.42 4.05 6.86
C TRP A 58 8.54 3.24 6.18
N VAL A 59 9.35 2.52 6.98
CA VAL A 59 10.46 1.72 6.46
C VAL A 59 9.93 0.51 5.68
N GLU A 60 8.90 -0.13 6.21
CA GLU A 60 8.22 -1.26 5.60
C GLU A 60 7.54 -0.85 4.30
N LEU A 61 6.95 0.35 4.23
CA LEU A 61 6.38 0.87 2.99
C LEU A 61 7.44 1.12 1.90
N ASN A 62 8.63 1.59 2.29
CA ASN A 62 9.75 1.70 1.35
C ASN A 62 10.23 0.33 0.85
N ARG A 63 10.29 -0.68 1.75
CA ARG A 63 10.65 -2.05 1.37
C ARG A 63 9.61 -2.64 0.42
N LEU A 64 8.33 -2.50 0.75
CA LEU A 64 7.22 -2.93 -0.11
C LEU A 64 7.37 -2.33 -1.52
N ARG A 65 7.65 -1.03 -1.65
CA ARG A 65 7.87 -0.39 -2.96
C ARG A 65 9.00 -1.08 -3.74
N ASN A 66 10.12 -1.37 -3.08
CA ASN A 66 11.25 -2.04 -3.73
C ASN A 66 10.88 -3.44 -4.19
N ASP A 67 10.21 -4.21 -3.33
CA ASP A 67 9.77 -5.57 -3.64
C ASP A 67 8.85 -5.58 -4.87
N LEU A 68 7.87 -4.66 -4.94
CA LEU A 68 6.93 -4.58 -6.06
C LEU A 68 7.58 -4.24 -7.41
N VAL A 69 8.74 -3.59 -7.40
CA VAL A 69 9.47 -3.21 -8.62
C VAL A 69 10.45 -4.30 -9.06
N HIS A 70 10.99 -5.08 -8.13
CA HIS A 70 12.10 -6.00 -8.40
C HIS A 70 11.76 -7.49 -8.32
N GLU A 71 10.64 -7.87 -7.70
CA GLU A 71 10.25 -9.28 -7.58
C GLU A 71 9.61 -9.83 -8.87
N TYR A 72 9.76 -11.14 -9.06
CA TYR A 72 9.05 -11.87 -10.11
C TYR A 72 7.53 -11.74 -9.94
N PRO A 73 6.74 -11.74 -11.05
CA PRO A 73 5.30 -11.50 -11.00
C PRO A 73 4.55 -12.37 -9.99
N GLU A 74 4.84 -13.66 -9.89
CA GLU A 74 4.13 -14.59 -9.01
C GLU A 74 4.41 -14.30 -7.54
N VAL A 75 5.68 -14.04 -7.21
CA VAL A 75 6.11 -13.67 -5.85
C VAL A 75 5.48 -12.34 -5.44
N LYS A 76 5.50 -11.36 -6.37
CA LYS A 76 4.85 -10.07 -6.20
C LYS A 76 3.35 -10.21 -5.93
N ALA A 77 2.65 -11.10 -6.65
CA ALA A 77 1.22 -11.35 -6.47
C ALA A 77 0.88 -11.77 -5.05
N GLU A 78 1.60 -12.78 -4.53
CA GLU A 78 1.39 -13.30 -3.18
C GLU A 78 1.73 -12.26 -2.11
N ARG A 79 2.81 -11.49 -2.31
CA ARG A 79 3.17 -10.39 -1.42
C ARG A 79 2.11 -9.30 -1.39
N VAL A 80 1.63 -8.87 -2.56
CA VAL A 80 0.56 -7.87 -2.66
C VAL A 80 -0.69 -8.39 -1.98
N TRP A 81 -1.12 -9.62 -2.29
CA TRP A 81 -2.28 -10.24 -1.66
C TRP A 81 -2.20 -10.21 -0.15
N ARG A 82 -1.09 -10.69 0.43
CA ARG A 82 -0.86 -10.69 1.88
C ARG A 82 -0.96 -9.27 2.46
N PHE A 83 -0.26 -8.32 1.83
CA PHE A 83 -0.28 -6.95 2.30
C PHE A 83 -1.68 -6.32 2.25
N VAL A 84 -2.42 -6.48 1.15
CA VAL A 84 -3.77 -5.87 1.02
C VAL A 84 -4.82 -6.53 1.88
N SER A 85 -4.65 -7.82 2.22
CA SER A 85 -5.61 -8.59 3.01
C SER A 85 -5.34 -8.49 4.51
N ASP A 86 -4.08 -8.49 4.92
CA ASP A 86 -3.69 -8.58 6.34
C ASP A 86 -3.27 -7.22 6.92
N ASP A 87 -2.37 -6.51 6.23
CA ASP A 87 -1.69 -5.32 6.80
C ASP A 87 -2.40 -4.00 6.47
N LEU A 88 -2.87 -3.86 5.23
CA LEU A 88 -3.42 -2.63 4.70
C LEU A 88 -4.66 -2.13 5.45
N PRO A 89 -5.62 -2.98 5.89
CA PRO A 89 -6.79 -2.50 6.62
C PRO A 89 -6.44 -1.76 7.91
N GLY A 90 -5.52 -2.33 8.69
CA GLY A 90 -5.02 -1.68 9.91
C GLY A 90 -4.24 -0.40 9.61
N LEU A 91 -3.51 -0.38 8.49
CA LEU A 91 -2.75 0.78 8.06
C LEU A 91 -3.66 1.94 7.60
N VAL A 92 -4.76 1.66 6.89
CA VAL A 92 -5.75 2.66 6.48
C VAL A 92 -6.33 3.40 7.68
N VAL A 93 -6.62 2.68 8.77
CA VAL A 93 -7.09 3.29 10.04
C VAL A 93 -6.06 4.25 10.61
N LYS A 94 -4.77 3.88 10.61
CA LYS A 94 -3.68 4.74 11.08
C LYS A 94 -3.52 5.97 10.18
N LEU A 95 -3.61 5.80 8.86
CA LEU A 95 -3.47 6.86 7.88
C LEU A 95 -4.58 7.92 7.96
N ARG A 96 -5.78 7.55 8.40
CA ARG A 96 -6.87 8.51 8.66
C ARG A 96 -6.62 9.41 9.86
N ARG A 97 -5.66 9.06 10.72
CA ARG A 97 -5.35 9.76 11.98
C ARG A 97 -4.01 10.50 11.93
N VAL A 98 -3.43 10.65 10.73
CA VAL A 98 -2.13 11.32 10.59
C VAL A 98 -2.22 12.78 10.99
N ARG A 99 -1.15 13.26 11.63
CA ARG A 99 -0.97 14.65 12.02
C ARG A 99 -0.11 15.34 10.97
N TYR A 100 -0.53 16.54 10.58
CA TYR A 100 0.32 17.41 9.78
C TYR A 100 1.25 18.17 10.73
N PRO A 101 2.59 18.07 10.56
CA PRO A 101 3.50 18.87 11.35
C PRO A 101 3.23 20.35 11.02
N VAL A 102 3.19 21.18 12.05
CA VAL A 102 3.13 22.64 11.85
C VAL A 102 4.50 23.03 11.31
N GLU A 103 4.56 23.67 10.14
CA GLU A 103 5.81 24.25 9.66
C GLU A 103 6.28 25.28 10.69
N PRO A 104 7.54 25.22 11.16
CA PRO A 104 8.07 26.31 11.96
C PRO A 104 8.06 27.57 11.07
N LYS A 105 7.37 28.61 11.54
CA LYS A 105 7.44 29.96 10.97
C LYS A 105 8.86 30.50 11.02
#